data_AF-A0A6N3V0T3-F1
#
_entry.id   AF-A0A6N3V0T3-F1
#
_cell.length_a   1.000
_cell.length_b   1.000
_cell.length_c   1.000
_cell.angle_alpha   90.00
_cell.angle_beta   90.00
_cell.angle_gamma   90.00
#
_symmetry.space_group_name_H-M   'P 1'
#
loop_
_entity.id
_entity.type
_entity.pdbx_description
1 polymer ?
#
loop_
_entity_poly.entity_id
_entity_poly.type
_entity_poly.pdbx_seq_one_letter_code
_entity_poly.pdbx_strand_id
1 'polypeptide(L)'
;MKPGMKMIIMLVTAVCFWGGLFYFASCSDRPDKRAVEIAERALKATVDNPESIQIKGISKADSVFGKEYVNPHEKAALSMHLMQYGHKLMEETDYFQNLDKDDAAMSDQVTRQLDAMTTLRALIAYGELEGANPHKAKEKKPFNGWKVKIDFEAKTLKGKPYHSEYWFILDKEAEIVVKSFEIPLL
;
A
#
# COMPACT_ATOMS: atom_id res chain seq x y z
N MET A 1 51.30 31.55 -20.16
CA MET A 1 50.53 30.33 -20.54
C MET A 1 50.22 30.41 -22.03
N LYS A 2 50.48 29.34 -22.80
CA LYS A 2 50.19 29.31 -24.26
C LYS A 2 48.67 29.40 -24.49
N PRO A 3 48.19 30.14 -25.51
CA PRO A 3 46.76 30.35 -25.76
C PRO A 3 45.95 29.05 -25.84
N GLY A 4 46.52 27.99 -26.42
CA GLY A 4 45.88 26.67 -26.50
C GLY A 4 45.60 25.99 -25.15
N MET A 5 46.41 26.24 -24.12
CA MET A 5 46.21 25.64 -22.78
C MET A 5 44.97 26.21 -22.09
N LYS A 6 44.67 27.51 -22.30
CA LYS A 6 43.48 28.16 -21.72
C LYS A 6 42.19 27.65 -22.36
N MET A 7 42.22 27.38 -23.67
CA MET A 7 41.07 26.83 -24.40
C MET A 7 40.73 25.40 -23.95
N ILE A 8 41.73 24.56 -23.70
CA ILE A 8 41.54 23.19 -23.21
C ILE A 8 40.92 23.19 -21.81
N ILE A 9 41.43 24.04 -20.90
CA ILE A 9 40.90 24.15 -19.54
C ILE A 9 39.43 24.59 -19.56
N MET A 10 39.08 25.58 -20.40
CA MET A 10 37.70 26.08 -20.53
C MET A 10 36.75 24.97 -21.04
N LEU A 11 37.19 24.19 -22.02
CA LEU A 11 36.43 23.04 -22.57
C LEU A 11 36.20 21.95 -21.51
N VAL A 12 37.23 21.57 -20.76
CA VAL A 12 37.11 20.56 -19.69
C VAL A 12 36.18 21.04 -18.59
N THR A 13 36.28 22.30 -18.17
CA THR A 13 35.37 22.86 -17.15
C THR A 13 33.92 22.89 -17.62
N ALA A 14 33.67 23.21 -18.91
CA ALA A 14 32.33 23.19 -19.46
C ALA A 14 31.78 21.75 -19.48
N VAL A 15 32.54 20.78 -19.97
CA VAL A 15 32.12 19.37 -20.01
C VAL A 15 31.87 18.81 -18.61
N CYS A 16 32.72 19.12 -17.63
CA CYS A 16 32.50 18.68 -16.24
C CYS A 16 31.28 19.37 -15.60
N PHE A 17 31.04 20.65 -15.90
CA PHE A 17 29.89 21.39 -15.36
C PHE A 17 28.57 20.89 -15.96
N TRP A 18 28.50 20.73 -17.29
CA TRP A 18 27.32 20.21 -17.97
C TRP A 18 27.11 18.72 -17.72
N GLY A 19 28.18 17.92 -17.66
CA GLY A 19 28.12 16.50 -17.28
C GLY A 19 27.70 16.30 -15.83
N GLY A 20 28.13 17.18 -14.92
CA GLY A 20 27.67 17.22 -13.53
C GLY A 20 26.18 17.56 -13.42
N LEU A 21 25.71 18.60 -14.12
CA LEU A 21 24.29 18.96 -14.16
C LEU A 21 23.41 17.81 -14.72
N PHE A 22 23.89 17.09 -15.74
CA PHE A 22 23.15 15.97 -16.33
C PHE A 22 23.08 14.76 -15.40
N TYR A 23 24.12 14.50 -14.61
CA TYR A 23 24.14 13.41 -13.63
C TYR A 23 23.13 13.66 -12.49
N PHE A 24 23.01 14.91 -12.02
CA PHE A 24 22.01 15.29 -11.01
C PHE A 24 20.57 15.27 -11.56
N ALA A 25 20.36 15.58 -12.84
CA ALA A 25 19.04 15.49 -13.45
C ALA A 25 18.59 14.04 -13.76
N SER A 26 19.54 13.10 -13.85
CA SER A 26 19.27 11.71 -14.22
C SER A 26 19.06 10.76 -13.03
N CYS A 27 19.21 11.24 -11.80
CA CYS A 27 18.56 10.65 -10.62
C CYS A 27 17.07 11.04 -10.64
N SER A 28 16.38 10.72 -11.73
CA SER A 28 14.94 10.91 -11.83
C SER A 28 14.28 10.11 -10.71
N ASP A 29 13.67 10.81 -9.77
CA ASP A 29 12.79 10.22 -8.77
C ASP A 29 11.83 9.26 -9.46
N ARG A 30 11.97 7.98 -9.12
CA ARG A 30 11.12 6.92 -9.64
C ARG A 30 9.95 6.77 -8.67
N PRO A 31 8.79 7.40 -8.93
CA PRO A 31 7.67 7.40 -7.99
C PRO A 31 7.19 5.97 -7.71
N ASP A 32 7.38 5.04 -8.63
CA ASP A 32 7.10 3.61 -8.42
C ASP A 32 7.96 2.98 -7.32
N LYS A 33 9.25 3.33 -7.25
CA LYS A 33 10.15 2.85 -6.18
C LYS A 33 9.86 3.56 -4.86
N ARG A 34 9.67 4.88 -4.93
CA ARG A 34 9.33 5.70 -3.77
C ARG A 34 8.03 5.23 -3.11
N ALA A 35 7.04 4.83 -3.91
CA ALA A 35 5.78 4.31 -3.41
C ALA A 35 5.99 3.09 -2.49
N VAL A 36 6.90 2.19 -2.86
CA VAL A 36 7.26 1.04 -2.04
C VAL A 36 7.93 1.48 -0.73
N GLU A 37 8.89 2.40 -0.80
CA GLU A 37 9.60 2.89 0.38
C GLU A 37 8.66 3.60 1.38
N ILE A 38 7.73 4.43 0.88
CA ILE A 38 6.73 5.10 1.72
C ILE A 38 5.74 4.09 2.29
N ALA A 39 5.32 3.08 1.52
CA ALA A 39 4.44 2.01 2.01
C ALA A 39 5.10 1.20 3.14
N GLU A 40 6.38 0.84 3.02
CA GLU A 40 7.11 0.15 4.09
C GLU A 40 7.22 0.99 5.37
N ARG A 41 7.49 2.30 5.23
CA ARG A 41 7.53 3.23 6.36
C ARG A 41 6.15 3.37 7.01
N ALA A 42 5.11 3.48 6.21
CA ALA A 42 3.74 3.56 6.69
C ALA A 42 3.32 2.27 7.42
N LEU A 43 3.74 1.09 6.94
CA LEU A 43 3.50 -0.18 7.62
C LEU A 43 4.13 -0.18 9.01
N LYS A 44 5.41 0.19 9.12
CA LYS A 44 6.11 0.29 10.41
C LYS A 44 5.47 1.30 11.36
N ALA A 45 4.86 2.37 10.84
CA ALA A 45 4.16 3.34 11.66
C ALA A 45 2.74 2.88 12.09
N THR A 46 2.15 1.94 11.36
CA THR A 46 0.76 1.49 11.57
C THR A 46 0.67 0.29 12.48
N VAL A 47 1.64 -0.63 12.42
CA VAL A 47 1.62 -1.86 13.23
C VAL A 47 2.03 -1.57 14.67
N ASP A 48 1.26 -2.06 15.64
CA ASP A 48 1.49 -1.81 17.08
C ASP A 48 2.85 -2.28 17.60
N ASN A 49 3.42 -3.31 16.97
CA ASN A 49 4.74 -3.86 17.31
C ASN A 49 5.67 -3.87 16.07
N PRO A 50 6.23 -2.71 15.67
CA PRO A 50 6.97 -2.56 14.43
C PRO A 50 8.21 -3.46 14.34
N GLU A 51 8.87 -3.70 15.48
CA GLU A 51 10.08 -4.53 15.57
C GLU A 51 9.80 -6.02 15.30
N SER A 52 8.53 -6.44 15.38
CA SER A 52 8.11 -7.81 15.10
C SER A 52 7.75 -8.08 13.64
N ILE A 53 7.74 -7.04 12.79
CA ILE A 53 7.31 -7.16 11.39
C ILE A 53 8.31 -8.04 10.63
N GLN A 54 7.78 -9.10 10.02
CA GLN A 54 8.45 -9.90 9.02
C GLN A 54 7.73 -9.75 7.68
N ILE A 55 8.28 -8.95 6.79
CA ILE A 55 7.77 -8.80 5.43
C ILE A 55 7.97 -10.11 4.66
N LYS A 56 6.87 -10.67 4.12
CA LYS A 56 6.86 -11.87 3.30
C LYS A 56 6.88 -11.54 1.81
N GLY A 57 6.24 -10.43 1.43
CA GLY A 57 6.18 -9.99 0.04
C GLY A 57 5.76 -8.54 -0.09
N ILE A 58 6.23 -7.88 -1.14
CA ILE A 58 5.82 -6.53 -1.51
C ILE A 58 5.43 -6.55 -2.98
N SER A 59 4.24 -6.05 -3.30
CA SER A 59 3.80 -5.92 -4.68
C SER A 59 4.59 -4.81 -5.39
N LYS A 60 4.67 -4.90 -6.72
CA LYS A 60 5.03 -3.72 -7.52
C LYS A 60 4.00 -2.60 -7.29
N ALA A 61 4.43 -1.36 -7.39
CA ALA A 61 3.53 -0.22 -7.39
C ALA A 61 2.60 -0.28 -8.62
N ASP A 62 1.32 -0.45 -8.37
CA ASP A 62 0.26 -0.50 -9.38
C ASP A 62 -0.38 0.88 -9.55
N SER A 63 -0.78 1.23 -10.76
CA SER A 63 -1.37 2.55 -11.04
C SER A 63 -2.84 2.59 -10.65
N VAL A 64 -3.21 3.61 -9.89
CA VAL A 64 -4.60 3.87 -9.49
C VAL A 64 -5.19 4.97 -10.37
N PHE A 65 -6.34 4.71 -10.98
CA PHE A 65 -7.07 5.67 -11.80
C PHE A 65 -8.40 6.06 -11.15
N GLY A 66 -8.64 7.36 -10.96
CA GLY A 66 -9.79 7.87 -10.21
C GLY A 66 -9.75 7.43 -8.74
N LYS A 67 -10.90 7.05 -8.18
CA LYS A 67 -10.99 6.50 -6.81
C LYS A 67 -11.22 5.00 -6.79
N GLU A 68 -10.90 4.32 -7.89
CA GLU A 68 -11.05 2.88 -8.02
C GLU A 68 -9.81 2.17 -7.45
N TYR A 69 -9.72 2.16 -6.11
CA TYR A 69 -8.59 1.58 -5.39
C TYR A 69 -8.53 0.06 -5.49
N VAL A 70 -9.68 -0.58 -5.69
CA VAL A 70 -9.83 -2.03 -5.79
C VAL A 70 -10.65 -2.33 -7.04
N ASN A 71 -10.06 -3.09 -7.96
CA ASN A 71 -10.73 -3.46 -9.21
C ASN A 71 -11.77 -4.58 -8.98
N PRO A 72 -12.66 -4.87 -9.95
CA PRO A 72 -13.70 -5.89 -9.77
C PRO A 72 -13.19 -7.29 -9.40
N HIS A 73 -12.05 -7.72 -9.96
CA HIS A 73 -11.45 -9.01 -9.62
C HIS A 73 -10.92 -9.04 -8.19
N GLU A 74 -10.25 -7.96 -7.77
CA GLU A 74 -9.77 -7.80 -6.40
C GLU A 74 -10.95 -7.74 -5.40
N LYS A 75 -12.05 -7.06 -5.73
CA LYS A 75 -13.25 -7.04 -4.88
C LYS A 75 -13.80 -8.44 -4.66
N ALA A 76 -13.89 -9.25 -5.71
CA ALA A 76 -14.36 -10.63 -5.62
C ALA A 76 -13.40 -11.50 -4.79
N ALA A 77 -12.09 -11.39 -5.04
CA ALA A 77 -11.07 -12.12 -4.30
C ALA A 77 -11.06 -11.76 -2.80
N LEU A 78 -11.10 -10.46 -2.46
CA LEU A 78 -11.19 -9.98 -1.09
C LEU A 78 -12.48 -10.43 -0.41
N SER A 79 -13.61 -10.40 -1.12
CA SER A 79 -14.90 -10.87 -0.57
C SER A 79 -14.84 -12.35 -0.20
N MET A 80 -14.31 -13.18 -1.10
CA MET A 80 -14.15 -14.61 -0.87
C MET A 80 -13.18 -14.89 0.28
N HIS A 81 -12.05 -14.19 0.30
CA HIS A 81 -11.03 -14.32 1.34
C HIS A 81 -11.57 -13.95 2.73
N LEU A 82 -12.21 -12.77 2.85
CA LEU A 82 -12.80 -12.35 4.12
C LEU A 82 -13.95 -13.27 4.56
N MET A 83 -14.71 -13.85 3.63
CA MET A 83 -15.72 -14.85 3.98
C MET A 83 -15.07 -16.11 4.57
N GLN A 84 -14.00 -16.61 3.96
CA GLN A 84 -13.26 -17.78 4.45
C GLN A 84 -12.58 -17.53 5.80
N TYR A 85 -11.93 -16.37 5.96
CA TYR A 85 -11.34 -15.96 7.23
C TYR A 85 -12.40 -15.85 8.33
N GLY A 86 -13.54 -15.19 8.02
CA GLY A 86 -14.66 -15.07 8.94
C GLY A 86 -15.23 -16.43 9.36
N HIS A 87 -15.35 -17.39 8.44
CA HIS A 87 -15.80 -18.74 8.76
C HIS A 87 -14.86 -19.46 9.73
N LYS A 88 -13.55 -19.45 9.44
CA LYS A 88 -12.54 -20.06 10.32
C LYS A 88 -12.56 -19.40 11.71
N LEU A 89 -12.63 -18.07 11.77
CA LEU A 89 -12.72 -17.32 13.02
C LEU A 89 -13.99 -17.68 13.81
N MET A 90 -15.12 -17.88 13.13
CA MET A 90 -16.36 -18.33 13.78
C MET A 90 -16.22 -19.76 14.33
N GLU A 91 -15.59 -20.67 13.60
CA GLU A 91 -15.33 -22.03 14.09
C GLU A 91 -14.38 -22.04 15.30
N GLU A 92 -13.30 -21.25 15.25
CA GLU A 92 -12.31 -21.13 16.33
C GLU A 92 -12.89 -20.46 17.60
N THR A 93 -13.85 -19.55 17.44
CA THR A 93 -14.53 -18.87 18.56
C THR A 93 -15.74 -19.64 19.11
N ASP A 94 -16.05 -20.82 18.56
CA ASP A 94 -17.32 -21.53 18.80
C ASP A 94 -18.52 -20.59 18.60
N TYR A 95 -18.58 -19.95 17.43
CA TYR A 95 -19.60 -18.96 17.07
C TYR A 95 -19.74 -17.85 18.11
N PHE A 96 -18.60 -17.35 18.59
CA PHE A 96 -18.49 -16.31 19.61
C PHE A 96 -19.00 -16.70 21.01
N GLN A 97 -19.31 -17.97 21.27
CA GLN A 97 -19.71 -18.44 22.60
C GLN A 97 -18.53 -18.51 23.56
N ASN A 98 -17.32 -18.74 23.03
CA ASN A 98 -16.07 -18.80 23.79
C ASN A 98 -15.24 -17.50 23.65
N LEU A 99 -15.90 -16.35 23.42
CA LEU A 99 -15.23 -15.06 23.58
C LEU A 99 -14.99 -14.81 25.07
N ASP A 100 -13.93 -15.42 25.60
CA ASP A 100 -13.45 -15.08 26.92
C ASP A 100 -13.10 -13.59 26.90
N LYS A 101 -13.79 -12.78 27.72
CA LYS A 101 -13.71 -11.30 27.64
C LYS A 101 -12.30 -10.78 27.94
N ASP A 102 -11.46 -11.61 28.54
CA ASP A 102 -10.07 -11.32 28.86
C ASP A 102 -9.08 -11.79 27.77
N ASP A 103 -9.54 -12.57 26.78
CA ASP A 103 -8.74 -12.94 25.61
C ASP A 103 -8.74 -11.82 24.56
N ALA A 104 -7.98 -10.77 24.87
CA ALA A 104 -7.76 -9.66 23.94
C ALA A 104 -7.22 -10.11 22.57
N ALA A 105 -6.59 -11.28 22.47
CA ALA A 105 -6.08 -11.75 21.18
C ALA A 105 -7.20 -12.25 20.26
N MET A 106 -8.27 -12.83 20.82
CA MET A 106 -9.48 -13.13 20.06
C MET A 106 -10.24 -11.85 19.69
N SER A 107 -10.32 -10.89 20.62
CA SER A 107 -10.88 -9.56 20.31
C SER A 107 -10.14 -8.88 19.15
N ASP A 108 -8.82 -8.95 19.14
CA ASP A 108 -7.94 -8.38 18.11
C ASP A 108 -8.19 -8.98 16.71
N GLN A 109 -8.44 -10.29 16.63
CA GLN A 109 -8.76 -10.97 15.36
C GLN A 109 -10.17 -10.61 14.87
N VAL A 110 -11.14 -10.57 15.78
CA VAL A 110 -12.52 -10.16 15.46
C VAL A 110 -12.55 -8.71 14.98
N THR A 111 -11.84 -7.80 15.65
CA THR A 111 -11.74 -6.39 15.25
C THR A 111 -11.13 -6.25 13.86
N ARG A 112 -9.99 -6.88 13.58
CA ARG A 112 -9.36 -6.85 12.23
C ARG A 112 -10.29 -7.34 11.14
N GLN A 113 -11.02 -8.43 11.40
CA GLN A 113 -12.00 -8.95 10.45
C GLN A 113 -13.15 -7.95 10.19
N LEU A 114 -13.71 -7.36 11.24
CA LEU A 114 -14.78 -6.37 11.13
C LEU A 114 -14.32 -5.11 10.39
N ASP A 115 -13.11 -4.62 10.68
CA ASP A 115 -12.52 -3.46 10.02
C ASP A 115 -12.28 -3.73 8.53
N ALA A 116 -11.76 -4.91 8.19
CA ALA A 116 -11.55 -5.32 6.80
C ALA A 116 -12.87 -5.44 6.03
N MET A 117 -13.90 -6.05 6.63
CA MET A 117 -15.24 -6.16 6.05
C MET A 117 -15.89 -4.79 5.85
N THR A 118 -15.79 -3.90 6.83
CA THR A 118 -16.31 -2.53 6.77
C THR A 118 -15.62 -1.75 5.65
N THR A 119 -14.31 -1.87 5.55
CA THR A 119 -13.52 -1.23 4.49
C THR A 119 -13.90 -1.75 3.11
N LEU A 120 -14.00 -3.07 2.94
CA LEU A 120 -14.41 -3.67 1.67
C LEU A 120 -15.80 -3.20 1.26
N ARG A 121 -16.76 -3.17 2.19
CA ARG A 121 -18.11 -2.66 1.93
C ARG A 121 -18.09 -1.21 1.47
N ALA A 122 -17.30 -0.36 2.11
CA ALA A 122 -17.14 1.04 1.69
C ALA A 122 -16.55 1.14 0.28
N LEU A 123 -15.52 0.34 -0.03
CA LEU A 123 -14.87 0.31 -1.35
C LEU A 123 -15.81 -0.19 -2.46
N ILE A 124 -16.67 -1.16 -2.16
CA ILE A 124 -17.72 -1.63 -3.08
C ILE A 124 -18.72 -0.49 -3.33
N ALA A 125 -19.26 0.11 -2.27
CA ALA A 125 -20.23 1.19 -2.37
C ALA A 125 -19.70 2.41 -3.14
N TYR A 126 -18.43 2.80 -2.93
CA TYR A 126 -17.80 3.87 -3.72
C TYR A 126 -17.75 3.54 -5.21
N GLY A 127 -17.40 2.30 -5.58
CA GLY A 127 -17.37 1.89 -6.98
C GLY A 127 -18.75 1.87 -7.64
N GLU A 128 -19.78 1.42 -6.91
CA GLU A 128 -21.16 1.40 -7.39
C GLU A 128 -21.71 2.82 -7.61
N LEU A 129 -21.41 3.75 -6.69
CA LEU A 129 -21.79 5.15 -6.81
C LEU A 129 -21.11 5.86 -7.99
N GLU A 130 -19.83 5.56 -8.27
CA GLU A 130 -19.14 6.10 -9.45
C GLU A 130 -19.70 5.51 -10.76
N GLY A 131 -20.06 4.22 -10.77
CA GLY A 131 -20.61 3.53 -11.94
C GLY A 131 -22.07 3.88 -12.26
N ALA A 132 -22.83 4.40 -11.30
CA ALA A 132 -24.25 4.77 -11.47
C ALA A 132 -24.48 5.97 -12.40
N ASN A 133 -23.44 6.75 -12.74
CA ASN A 133 -23.56 7.84 -13.71
C ASN A 133 -23.07 7.40 -15.11
N PRO A 134 -23.97 7.08 -16.05
CA PRO A 134 -23.61 6.56 -17.38
C PRO A 134 -22.84 7.57 -18.24
N HIS A 135 -22.87 8.87 -17.92
CA HIS A 135 -22.04 9.88 -18.58
C HIS A 135 -20.58 9.85 -18.09
N LYS A 136 -20.35 9.55 -16.81
CA LYS A 136 -18.99 9.42 -16.24
C LYS A 136 -18.31 8.08 -16.55
N ALA A 137 -19.09 7.03 -16.81
CA ALA A 137 -18.56 5.72 -17.15
C ALA A 137 -17.76 5.68 -18.48
N LYS A 138 -17.96 6.67 -19.37
CA LYS A 138 -17.27 6.77 -20.67
C LYS A 138 -16.01 7.62 -20.65
N GLU A 139 -15.76 8.38 -19.58
CA GLU A 139 -14.58 9.22 -19.45
C GLU A 139 -13.39 8.40 -18.93
N LYS A 140 -12.20 8.57 -19.53
CA LYS A 140 -10.97 7.96 -19.01
C LYS A 140 -10.68 8.56 -17.63
N LYS A 141 -10.71 7.73 -16.59
CA LYS A 141 -10.37 8.15 -15.23
C LYS A 141 -8.92 8.67 -15.20
N PRO A 142 -8.64 9.81 -14.54
CA PRO A 142 -7.29 10.33 -14.43
C PRO A 142 -6.42 9.40 -13.59
N PHE A 143 -5.12 9.36 -13.87
CA PHE A 143 -4.15 8.77 -12.93
C PHE A 143 -4.20 9.55 -11.63
N ASN A 144 -4.29 8.86 -10.49
CA ASN A 144 -4.45 9.47 -9.17
C ASN A 144 -3.35 9.09 -8.18
N GLY A 145 -2.56 8.05 -8.48
CA GLY A 145 -1.44 7.64 -7.65
C GLY A 145 -1.17 6.15 -7.70
N TRP A 146 -0.59 5.64 -6.63
CA TRP A 146 -0.01 4.30 -6.60
C TRP A 146 -0.69 3.40 -5.58
N LYS A 147 -0.73 2.11 -5.86
CA LYS A 147 -1.16 1.07 -4.93
C LYS A 147 0.00 0.12 -4.67
N VAL A 148 0.35 -0.07 -3.41
CA VAL A 148 1.35 -1.04 -2.97
C VAL A 148 0.71 -1.96 -1.93
N LYS A 149 0.92 -3.26 -2.07
CA LYS A 149 0.47 -4.28 -1.12
C LYS A 149 1.67 -4.86 -0.42
N ILE A 150 1.60 -4.99 0.90
CA ILE A 150 2.66 -5.58 1.71
C ILE A 150 2.08 -6.74 2.50
N ASP A 151 2.52 -7.94 2.17
CA ASP A 151 2.27 -9.17 2.90
C ASP A 151 3.31 -9.26 4.04
N PHE A 152 2.83 -9.37 5.28
CA PHE A 152 3.67 -9.41 6.47
C PHE A 152 3.08 -10.29 7.58
N GLU A 153 3.98 -10.87 8.37
CA GLU A 153 3.66 -11.37 9.70
C GLU A 153 4.12 -10.37 10.75
N ALA A 154 3.40 -10.27 11.87
CA ALA A 154 3.82 -9.49 13.03
C ALA A 154 3.29 -10.15 14.30
N LYS A 155 3.64 -9.58 15.46
CA LYS A 155 3.11 -10.01 16.76
C LYS A 155 2.23 -8.92 17.33
N THR A 156 1.11 -9.30 17.94
CA THR A 156 0.31 -8.38 18.75
C THR A 156 1.12 -7.88 19.95
N LEU A 157 0.59 -6.88 20.66
CA LEU A 157 1.22 -6.38 21.90
C LEU A 157 1.41 -7.49 22.96
N LYS A 158 0.56 -8.52 22.93
CA LYS A 158 0.66 -9.71 23.80
C LYS A 158 1.58 -10.80 23.25
N GLY A 159 2.21 -10.59 22.09
CA GLY A 159 3.16 -11.51 21.48
C GLY A 159 2.56 -12.60 20.59
N LYS A 160 1.23 -12.62 20.37
CA LYS A 160 0.58 -13.60 19.47
C LYS A 160 0.92 -13.25 18.01
N PRO A 161 1.44 -14.19 17.21
CA PRO A 161 1.70 -13.92 15.80
C PRO A 161 0.38 -13.78 15.02
N TYR A 162 0.39 -12.94 13.99
CA TYR A 162 -0.69 -12.82 13.01
C TYR A 162 -0.09 -12.55 11.62
N HIS A 163 -0.85 -12.90 10.60
CA HIS A 163 -0.49 -12.76 9.18
C HIS A 163 -1.49 -11.85 8.50
N SER A 164 -1.04 -10.85 7.74
CA SER A 164 -1.92 -9.88 7.10
C SER A 164 -1.29 -9.27 5.84
N GLU A 165 -2.14 -8.79 4.94
CA GLU A 165 -1.72 -7.97 3.81
C GLU A 165 -2.22 -6.54 4.01
N TYR A 166 -1.31 -5.57 4.02
CA TYR A 166 -1.66 -4.16 4.10
C TYR A 166 -1.66 -3.53 2.71
N TRP A 167 -2.71 -2.81 2.37
CA TRP A 167 -2.87 -2.11 1.10
C TRP A 167 -2.67 -0.62 1.34
N PHE A 168 -1.67 -0.04 0.67
CA PHE A 168 -1.36 1.39 0.71
C PHE A 168 -1.71 2.03 -0.62
N ILE A 169 -2.53 3.08 -0.57
CA ILE A 169 -2.84 3.94 -1.69
C ILE A 169 -2.12 5.26 -1.47
N LEU A 170 -1.22 5.59 -2.37
CA LEU A 170 -0.40 6.79 -2.33
C LEU A 170 -0.86 7.79 -3.38
N ASP A 171 -0.47 9.04 -3.21
CA ASP A 171 -0.70 10.10 -4.19
C ASP A 171 0.18 9.94 -5.45
N LYS A 172 0.02 10.82 -6.43
CA LYS A 172 0.72 10.78 -7.73
C LYS A 172 2.24 10.78 -7.59
N GLU A 173 2.73 11.59 -6.67
CA GLU A 173 4.17 11.80 -6.45
C GLU A 173 4.77 10.77 -5.49
N ALA A 174 3.94 9.84 -4.99
CA ALA A 174 4.31 8.81 -4.04
C ALA A 174 4.98 9.37 -2.77
N GLU A 175 4.46 10.48 -2.26
CA GLU A 175 4.99 11.19 -1.09
C GLU A 175 4.17 10.90 0.16
N ILE A 176 2.86 10.71 0.00
CA ILE A 176 1.93 10.51 1.11
C ILE A 176 1.01 9.32 0.87
N VAL A 177 0.64 8.65 1.97
CA VAL A 177 -0.43 7.65 1.97
C VAL A 177 -1.77 8.39 2.05
N VAL A 178 -2.58 8.27 1.01
CA VAL A 178 -3.91 8.90 0.90
C VAL A 178 -4.98 8.00 1.53
N LYS A 179 -4.82 6.69 1.41
CA LYS A 179 -5.70 5.70 2.02
C LYS A 179 -4.93 4.41 2.28
N SER A 180 -5.28 3.71 3.34
CA SER A 180 -4.70 2.39 3.61
C SER A 180 -5.70 1.50 4.34
N PHE A 181 -5.53 0.19 4.24
CA PHE A 181 -6.34 -0.79 4.96
C PHE A 181 -5.65 -2.14 5.07
N GLU A 182 -5.97 -2.86 6.15
CA GLU A 182 -5.46 -4.20 6.46
C GLU A 182 -6.46 -5.27 5.99
N ILE A 183 -5.94 -6.37 5.45
CA ILE A 183 -6.69 -7.59 5.14
C ILE A 183 -6.06 -8.73 5.95
N PRO A 184 -6.75 -9.30 6.96
CA PRO A 184 -6.21 -10.42 7.71
C PRO A 184 -6.09 -11.67 6.83
N LEU A 185 -4.97 -12.38 6.92
CA LEU A 185 -4.68 -13.60 6.16
C LEU A 185 -4.73 -14.85 7.06
N LEU A 186 -4.96 -16.02 6.45
CA LEU A 186 -5.26 -17.29 7.12
C LEU A 186 -4.06 -18.01 7.73
#